data_AF-A0A7D6AGV5-F1
#
_entry.id   AF-A0A7D6AGV5-F1
#
_cell.length_a   1.000
_cell.length_b   1.000
_cell.length_c   1.000
_cell.angle_alpha   90.00
_cell.angle_beta   90.00
_cell.angle_gamma   90.00
#
_symmetry.space_group_name_H-M   'P 1'
#
loop_
_entity.id
_entity.type
_entity.pdbx_description
1 polymer ?
#
loop_
_entity_poly.entity_id
_entity_poly.type
_entity_poly.pdbx_seq_one_letter_code
_entity_poly.pdbx_strand_id
1 'polypeptide(L)' 'MIQLTGKSKPTIWRMYAKRNEFPRPERTKGGTFLGWPEHVYEEWVRSEKW' A
#
# COMPACT_ATOMS: atom_id res chain seq x y z
N MET A 1 -7.13 -4.04 2.88
CA MET A 1 -5.92 -4.44 2.10
C MET A 1 -5.87 -5.88 1.63
N ILE A 2 -5.87 -6.88 2.52
CA ILE A 2 -5.77 -8.30 2.08
C ILE A 2 -6.96 -8.67 1.19
N GLN A 3 -8.17 -8.27 1.58
CA GLN A 3 -9.39 -8.47 0.78
C GLN A 3 -9.37 -7.66 -0.52
N LEU A 4 -9.01 -6.36 -0.47
CA LEU A 4 -8.94 -5.48 -1.64
C LEU A 4 -7.94 -5.94 -2.72
N THR A 5 -6.78 -6.42 -2.30
CA THR A 5 -5.70 -6.81 -3.23
C THR A 5 -5.68 -8.30 -3.54
N GLY A 6 -6.38 -9.13 -2.75
CA GLY A 6 -6.27 -10.59 -2.77
C GLY A 6 -4.88 -11.12 -2.37
N LYS A 7 -3.99 -10.26 -1.82
CA LYS A 7 -2.60 -10.60 -1.49
C LYS A 7 -2.36 -10.63 0.01
N SER A 8 -1.44 -11.49 0.44
CA SER A 8 -1.01 -11.53 1.84
C SER A 8 -0.22 -10.28 2.24
N LYS A 9 -0.31 -9.89 3.51
CA LYS A 9 0.44 -8.76 4.10
C LYS A 9 1.93 -8.74 3.74
N PRO A 10 2.73 -9.83 3.87
CA PRO A 10 4.15 -9.80 3.51
C PRO A 10 4.40 -9.60 2.01
N THR A 11 3.49 -10.03 1.15
CA THR A 11 3.59 -9.80 -0.29
C THR A 11 3.41 -8.33 -0.63
N ILE A 12 2.42 -7.67 -0.02
CA ILE A 12 2.18 -6.22 -0.18
C ILE A 12 3.43 -5.43 0.27
N TRP A 13 4.01 -5.79 1.42
CA TRP A 13 5.24 -5.17 1.90
C TRP A 13 6.43 -5.35 0.95
N ARG A 14 6.58 -6.52 0.31
CA ARG A 14 7.61 -6.72 -0.72
C ARG A 14 7.36 -5.88 -1.97
N MET A 15 6.12 -5.76 -2.41
CA MET A 15 5.76 -4.93 -3.56
C MET A 15 6.14 -3.46 -3.32
N TYR A 16 5.87 -2.93 -2.13
CA TYR A 16 6.31 -1.60 -1.73
C TYR A 16 7.84 -1.51 -1.60
N ALA A 17 8.42 -2.25 -0.65
CA ALA A 17 9.79 -2.00 -0.19
C ALA A 17 10.88 -2.50 -1.15
N LYS A 18 10.59 -3.50 -1.99
CA LYS A 18 11.57 -4.10 -2.90
C LYS A 18 11.30 -3.84 -4.37
N ARG A 19 10.01 -3.77 -4.75
CA ARG A 19 9.62 -3.68 -6.16
C ARG A 19 9.20 -2.27 -6.56
N ASN A 20 8.92 -1.40 -5.59
CA ASN A 20 8.38 -0.05 -5.82
C ASN A 20 7.09 -0.06 -6.66
N GLU A 21 6.33 -1.16 -6.59
CA GLU A 21 5.09 -1.42 -7.35
C GLU A 21 3.83 -1.20 -6.49
N PHE A 22 3.98 -0.52 -5.36
CA PHE A 22 2.89 -0.32 -4.43
C PHE A 22 3.00 1.06 -3.79
N PRO A 23 1.87 1.72 -3.46
CA PRO A 23 1.89 3.06 -2.91
C PRO A 23 2.63 3.11 -1.57
N ARG A 24 2.97 4.32 -1.13
CA ARG A 24 3.58 4.49 0.19
C ARG A 24 2.54 4.18 1.28
N PRO A 25 2.92 3.45 2.33
CA PRO A 25 2.06 3.25 3.49
C PRO A 25 1.90 4.55 4.27
N GLU A 26 0.80 4.65 5.01
CA GLU A 26 0.60 5.67 6.01
C GLU A 26 1.58 5.49 7.18
N ARG A 27 2.09 6.61 7.69
CA ARG A 27 3.04 6.65 8.79
C ARG A 27 2.60 7.70 9.79
N THR A 28 2.78 7.39 11.07
CA THR A 28 2.64 8.40 12.13
C THR A 28 3.71 9.47 12.01
N LYS A 29 3.50 10.63 12.64
CA LYS A 29 4.52 11.69 12.76
C LYS A 29 5.83 11.18 13.39
N GLY A 30 5.76 10.13 14.22
CA GLY A 30 6.91 9.47 14.84
C GLY A 30 7.63 8.44 13.95
N GLY A 31 7.19 8.23 12.70
CA GLY A 31 7.85 7.34 11.74
C GLY A 31 7.37 5.88 11.76
N THR A 32 6.52 5.49 12.71
CA THR A 32 5.91 4.15 12.74
C THR A 32 4.95 3.97 11.57
N PHE A 33 5.13 2.90 10.81
CA PHE A 33 4.26 2.51 9.70
C PHE A 33 2.94 1.93 10.21
N LEU A 34 1.82 2.52 9.80
CA LEU A 34 0.47 2.02 10.08
C LEU A 34 -0.01 1.02 9.00
N GLY A 35 0.65 1.01 7.84
CA GLY A 35 0.30 0.16 6.71
C GLY A 35 -0.47 0.95 5.65
N TRP A 36 -1.42 0.33 4.97
CA TRP A 36 -2.20 0.98 3.92
C TRP A 36 -3.68 0.99 4.31
N PRO A 37 -4.24 2.18 4.53
CA PRO A 37 -5.68 2.38 4.51
C PRO A 37 -6.27 2.03 3.15
N GLU A 38 -7.57 1.78 3.11
CA GLU A 38 -8.27 1.52 1.84
C GLU A 38 -8.20 2.71 0.88
N HIS A 39 -8.35 3.94 1.38
CA HIS A 39 -8.29 5.14 0.56
C HIS A 39 -6.94 5.31 -0.17
N VAL A 40 -5.82 5.02 0.49
CA VAL A 40 -4.47 5.08 -0.13
C VAL A 40 -4.36 4.13 -1.31
N TYR A 41 -4.95 2.93 -1.17
CA TYR A 41 -4.97 1.96 -2.26
C TYR A 41 -5.90 2.40 -3.39
N GLU A 42 -7.11 2.86 -3.06
CA GLU A 42 -8.08 3.33 -4.06
C GLU A 42 -7.58 4.51 -4.88
N GLU A 43 -6.95 5.50 -4.24
CA GLU A 43 -6.35 6.65 -4.91
C GLU A 43 -5.23 6.22 -5.86
N TRP A 44 -4.37 5.30 -5.42
CA TRP A 44 -3.29 4.77 -6.26
C TRP A 44 -3.83 4.04 -7.49
N VAL A 45 -4.82 3.14 -7.32
CA VAL A 45 -5.45 2.43 -8.44
C VAL A 45 -6.13 3.40 -9.41
N ARG A 46 -6.76 4.47 -8.91
CA ARG A 46 -7.33 5.52 -9.77
C ARG A 46 -6.24 6.25 -10.55
N SER A 47 -5.08 6.51 -9.92
CA SER A 47 -3.96 7.21 -10.56
C SER A 47 -3.21 6.40 -11.62
N GLU A 48 -3.18 5.07 -11.52
CA GLU A 48 -2.53 4.19 -12.51
C GLU A 48 -3.36 3.92 -13.76
N LYS A 49 -4.67 4.23 -13.75
CA LYS A 49 -5.59 3.92 -14.85
C LYS A 49 -5.70 5.01 -15.93
N TRP A 50 -4.67 5.84 -16.12
CA TRP A 50 -4.60 6.84 -17.20
C TRP A 50 -3.42 6.60 -18.14
#